data_AF-A0A382J4T6-F1
#
_entry.id   AF-A0A382J4T6-F1
#
_cell.length_a   1.000
_cell.length_b   1.000
_cell.length_c   1.000
_cell.angle_alpha   90.00
_cell.angle_beta   90.00
_cell.angle_gamma   90.00
#
_symmetry.space_group_name_H-M   'P 1'
#
loop_
_entity.id
_entity.type
_entity.pdbx_description
1 polymer ?
#
loop_
_entity_poly.entity_id
_entity_poly.type
_entity_poly.pdbx_seq_one_letter_code
_entity_poly.pdbx_strand_id
1 'polypeptide(L)' 'MAKRKKKIIVIGGGLAGLSLAMKICERNAEVIIVSYQSLK' A
#
# COMPACT_ATOMS: atom_id res chain seq x y z
N MET A 1 -24.62 4.13 -8.06
CA MET A 1 -24.02 3.58 -6.82
C MET A 1 -22.57 4.02 -6.72
N ALA A 2 -22.19 4.78 -5.70
CA ALA A 2 -20.80 5.20 -5.50
C ALA A 2 -19.94 3.99 -5.12
N LYS A 3 -19.05 3.56 -6.01
CA LYS A 3 -18.11 2.46 -5.77
C LYS A 3 -17.06 2.96 -4.77
N ARG A 4 -17.22 2.68 -3.47
CA ARG A 4 -16.22 3.05 -2.46
C ARG A 4 -14.87 2.44 -2.86
N LYS A 5 -13.83 3.27 -2.97
CA LYS A 5 -12.46 2.80 -3.13
C LYS A 5 -12.08 2.00 -1.87
N LYS A 6 -11.52 0.81 -2.08
CA LYS A 6 -10.98 0.01 -0.97
C LYS A 6 -9.73 0.71 -0.45
N LYS A 7 -9.66 0.93 0.87
CA LYS A 7 -8.48 1.46 1.55
C LYS A 7 -7.70 0.29 2.15
N ILE A 8 -6.42 0.20 1.83
CA ILE A 8 -5.55 -0.91 2.23
C ILE A 8 -4.29 -0.34 2.88
N ILE A 9 -3.83 -0.97 3.95
CA ILE A 9 -2.60 -0.61 4.65
C ILE A 9 -1.58 -1.74 4.44
N VAL A 10 -0.38 -1.38 3.99
CA VAL A 10 0.75 -2.29 3.79
C VAL A 10 1.81 -1.97 4.83
N ILE A 11 2.19 -2.96 5.63
CA ILE A 11 3.24 -2.84 6.64
C ILE A 11 4.54 -3.41 6.07
N GLY A 12 5.58 -2.58 6.01
CA GLY A 12 6.89 -2.91 5.45
C GLY A 12 7.14 -2.23 4.09
N GLY A 13 8.20 -1.42 4.01
CA GLY A 13 8.62 -0.68 2.81
C GLY A 13 9.66 -1.38 1.95
N GLY A 14 9.81 -2.70 2.09
CA GLY A 14 10.72 -3.48 1.24
C GLY A 14 10.17 -3.70 -0.17
N LEU A 15 10.95 -4.34 -1.04
CA LEU A 15 10.57 -4.63 -2.43
C LEU A 15 9.22 -5.35 -2.56
N ALA A 16 8.94 -6.29 -1.66
CA ALA A 16 7.67 -7.01 -1.63
C ALA A 16 6.48 -6.10 -1.29
N GLY A 17 6.63 -5.25 -0.27
CA GLY A 17 5.58 -4.31 0.15
C GLY A 17 5.27 -3.27 -0.92
N LEU A 18 6.30 -2.74 -1.57
CA LEU A 18 6.15 -1.81 -2.69
C LEU A 18 5.50 -2.46 -3.92
N SER A 19 5.92 -3.68 -4.30
CA SER A 19 5.32 -4.42 -5.42
C SER A 19 3.84 -4.74 -5.19
N LEU A 20 3.48 -5.11 -3.96
CA LEU A 20 2.09 -5.31 -3.55
C LEU A 20 1.27 -4.02 -3.66
N ALA A 21 1.79 -2.92 -3.12
CA ALA A 21 1.13 -1.61 -3.17
C ALA A 21 0.88 -1.15 -4.61
N MET A 22 1.84 -1.37 -5.51
CA MET A 22 1.71 -1.10 -6.94
C MET A 22 0.53 -1.86 -7.56
N LYS A 23 0.48 -3.19 -7.39
CA LYS A 23 -0.61 -4.04 -7.93
C LYS A 23 -1.99 -3.67 -7.40
N ILE A 24 -2.06 -3.19 -6.15
CA ILE A 24 -3.31 -2.76 -5.54
C ILE A 24 -3.75 -1.39 -6.08
N CYS A 25 -2.80 -0.47 -6.28
CA CYS A 25 -3.06 0.84 -6.86
C CYS A 25 -3.60 0.74 -8.30
N GLU A 26 -3.04 -0.18 -9.11
CA GLU A 26 -3.55 -0.51 -10.46
C GLU A 26 -5.03 -0.94 -10.47
N ARG A 27 -5.50 -1.55 -9.38
CA ARG A 27 -6.90 -1.97 -9.21
C ARG A 27 -7.82 -0.87 -8.71
N ASN A 28 -7.39 0.39 -8.80
CA ASN A 28 -8.14 1.58 -8.39
C ASN A 28 -8.47 1.63 -6.89
N ALA A 29 -7.58 1.06 -6.07
CA ALA A 29 -7.67 1.09 -4.61
C ALA A 29 -6.66 2.08 -4.03
N GLU A 30 -6.95 2.58 -2.82
CA GLU A 30 -6.11 3.51 -2.09
C GLU A 30 -5.21 2.71 -1.14
N VAL A 31 -3.89 2.92 -1.22
CA VAL A 31 -2.90 2.19 -0.41
C VAL A 31 -2.08 3.14 0.44
N ILE A 32 -1.93 2.80 1.72
CA ILE A 32 -1.03 3.47 2.65
C ILE A 32 0.09 2.49 2.99
N ILE A 33 1.34 2.90 2.77
CA ILE A 33 2.52 2.10 3.15
C ILE A 33 3.07 2.66 4.45
N VAL A 34 3.29 1.79 5.43
CA VAL A 34 3.93 2.12 6.70
C VAL A 34 5.20 1.30 6.80
N SER A 35 6.35 1.97 6.80
CA SER A 35 7.65 1.34 7.01
C SER A 35 8.28 1.87 8.29
N TYR A 36 8.96 0.96 9.00
CA TYR A 36 9.84 1.33 10.10
C TYR A 36 11.28 1.25 9.60
N GLN A 37 12.00 2.35 9.73
CA GLN A 37 13.44 2.43 9.49
C GLN A 37 14.08 2.94 10.77
N SER A 38 14.93 2.12 11.41
CA SER A 38 15.74 2.58 12.53
C SER A 38 16.80 3.54 12.00
N LEU A 39 16.76 4.79 12.45
CA LEU A 39 17.84 5.77 12.27
C LEU A 39 18.94 5.40 13.28
N LYS A 40 19.82 4.48 12.93
CA LYS A 40 21.10 4.29 13.62
C LYS A 40 22.20 4.97 12.81
#